data_AF-A0A2G8K7S5-F1
#
_entry.id   AF-A0A2G8K7S5-F1
#
_cell.length_a   1.000
_cell.length_b   1.000
_cell.length_c   1.000
_cell.angle_alpha   90.00
_cell.angle_beta   90.00
_cell.angle_gamma   90.00
#
_symmetry.space_group_name_H-M   'P 1'
#
loop_
_entity.id
_entity.type
_entity.pdbx_description
1 polymer ?
#
loop_
_entity_poly.entity_id
_entity_poly.type
_entity_poly.pdbx_seq_one_letter_code
_entity_poly.pdbx_strand_id
1 'polypeptide(L)'
;MHPSFTHLLIYKCKRDWVKEQLEKPIQEDKQFMFIKDTAMGVDGYYDKLPNIEAKHTFIIRNPHRVVFSARRLLMHLYEHKGDPDDFNLSGDHPFMAWEKLSPDPLFKLWNYVRENIDPNPIVIDADDLQNYPEETLRKYCEAVGIPFKKKYTTWPKSDESLKYFHGALEQMVWGKNEGVYDAAFLSSCILPLTKPLPDKVPEKCEGYAAEFREGYKIMYETRLKPTE
;
A
#
# COMPACT_ATOMS: atom_id res chain seq x y z
N MET A 1 -28.80 -4.31 -7.63
CA MET A 1 -28.00 -3.25 -8.28
C MET A 1 -28.26 -1.97 -7.51
N HIS A 2 -27.40 -1.60 -6.55
CA HIS A 2 -27.52 -0.36 -5.79
C HIS A 2 -26.80 0.76 -6.56
N PRO A 3 -27.51 1.72 -7.16
CA PRO A 3 -26.90 2.83 -7.86
C PRO A 3 -26.68 3.95 -6.84
N SER A 4 -25.56 3.93 -6.11
CA SER A 4 -25.22 5.07 -5.24
C SER A 4 -23.73 5.29 -4.96
N PHE A 5 -22.82 4.40 -5.36
CA PHE A 5 -21.39 4.59 -5.05
C PHE A 5 -20.59 5.29 -6.16
N THR A 6 -21.08 5.32 -7.39
CA THR A 6 -20.34 5.90 -8.53
C THR A 6 -20.41 7.42 -8.61
N HIS A 7 -21.18 8.08 -7.75
CA HIS A 7 -21.34 9.55 -7.76
C HIS A 7 -20.75 10.27 -6.54
N LEU A 8 -20.11 9.55 -5.62
CA LEU A 8 -19.64 10.12 -4.34
C LEU A 8 -18.11 10.17 -4.16
N LEU A 9 -17.31 9.91 -5.20
CA LEU A 9 -15.85 10.01 -5.12
C LEU A 9 -15.22 10.98 -6.14
N ILE A 10 -16.01 11.82 -6.81
CA ILE A 10 -15.52 12.86 -7.74
C ILE A 10 -15.83 14.26 -7.17
N TYR A 11 -15.65 14.45 -5.87
CA TYR A 11 -15.57 15.80 -5.28
C TYR A 11 -14.13 16.12 -4.90
N LYS A 12 -13.42 16.70 -5.88
CA LYS A 12 -12.43 17.78 -5.72
C LYS A 12 -11.55 17.76 -4.45
N CYS A 13 -10.92 16.65 -4.10
CA CYS A 13 -9.59 16.77 -3.50
C CYS A 13 -8.64 17.09 -4.66
N LYS A 14 -8.53 18.36 -5.05
CA LYS A 14 -7.58 18.77 -6.08
C LYS A 14 -6.21 18.34 -5.59
N ARG A 15 -5.47 17.55 -6.37
CA ARG A 15 -4.11 17.10 -6.00
C ARG A 15 -3.22 18.29 -5.59
N ASP A 16 -3.47 19.46 -6.19
CA ASP A 16 -2.87 20.74 -5.78
C ASP A 16 -3.17 21.10 -4.32
N TRP A 17 -4.41 20.96 -3.85
CA TRP A 17 -4.75 21.23 -2.44
C TRP A 17 -4.05 20.25 -1.50
N VAL A 18 -3.96 18.96 -1.87
CA VAL A 18 -3.22 17.96 -1.07
C VAL A 18 -1.74 18.33 -1.01
N LYS A 19 -1.14 18.68 -2.16
CA LYS A 19 0.23 19.17 -2.25
C LYS A 19 0.45 20.38 -1.32
N GLU A 20 -0.41 21.38 -1.40
CA GLU A 20 -0.38 22.56 -0.54
C GLU A 20 -0.48 22.20 0.95
N GLN A 21 -1.26 21.18 1.33
CA GLN A 21 -1.34 20.75 2.73
C GLN A 21 -0.04 20.06 3.18
N LEU A 22 0.55 19.23 2.33
CA LEU A 22 1.77 18.48 2.63
C LEU A 22 3.02 19.37 2.66
N GLU A 23 3.01 20.51 1.98
CA GLU A 23 4.07 21.51 1.98
C GLU A 23 4.03 22.45 3.20
N LYS A 24 2.98 22.36 4.05
CA LYS A 24 2.93 23.13 5.29
C LYS A 24 3.98 22.64 6.30
N PRO A 25 4.50 23.53 7.17
CA PRO A 25 5.40 23.12 8.25
C PRO A 25 4.76 22.02 9.11
N ILE A 26 5.59 21.06 9.52
CA ILE A 26 5.19 20.09 10.55
C ILE A 26 4.88 20.82 11.87
N GLN A 27 4.00 20.25 12.69
CA GLN A 27 3.70 20.79 14.01
C GLN A 27 4.98 20.90 14.85
N GLU A 28 5.13 21.99 15.62
CA GLU A 28 6.38 22.33 16.33
C GLU A 28 6.87 21.22 17.29
N ASP A 29 5.97 20.36 17.78
CA ASP A 29 6.30 19.23 18.67
C ASP A 29 6.66 17.93 17.93
N LYS A 30 6.67 17.94 16.60
CA LYS A 30 6.96 16.77 15.75
C LYS A 30 8.31 16.94 15.05
N GLN A 31 9.01 15.81 14.88
CA GLN A 31 10.30 15.77 14.19
C GLN A 31 10.19 15.39 12.71
N PHE A 32 9.15 14.65 12.34
CA PHE A 32 8.91 14.16 10.99
C PHE A 32 7.42 13.86 10.78
N MET A 33 7.01 13.77 9.51
CA MET A 33 5.68 13.36 9.08
C MET A 33 5.80 12.10 8.21
N PHE A 34 5.00 11.08 8.51
CA PHE A 34 4.85 9.92 7.64
C PHE A 34 3.63 10.10 6.75
N ILE A 35 3.86 10.07 5.44
CA ILE A 35 2.79 10.10 4.43
C ILE A 35 2.71 8.69 3.83
N LYS A 36 1.55 8.06 3.96
CA LYS A 36 1.30 6.74 3.39
C LYS A 36 0.11 6.82 2.43
N ASP A 37 0.33 6.42 1.19
CA ASP A 37 -0.71 6.31 0.18
C ASP A 37 -0.39 5.14 -0.77
N THR A 38 -1.35 4.78 -1.62
CA THR A 38 -1.17 3.84 -2.71
C THR A 38 -0.74 4.60 -3.96
N ALA A 39 0.23 4.08 -4.71
CA ALA A 39 0.77 4.76 -5.89
C ALA A 39 -0.29 5.15 -6.94
N MET A 40 -1.42 4.45 -6.99
CA MET A 40 -2.58 4.79 -7.82
C MET A 40 -3.10 6.23 -7.62
N GLY A 41 -2.98 6.80 -6.42
CA GLY A 41 -3.48 8.16 -6.15
C GLY A 41 -2.75 9.25 -6.94
N VAL A 42 -1.47 9.02 -7.24
CA VAL A 42 -0.55 9.98 -7.86
C VAL A 42 -0.07 9.56 -9.25
N ASP A 43 -0.49 8.39 -9.74
CA ASP A 43 -0.10 7.93 -11.06
C ASP A 43 -0.57 8.88 -12.18
N GLY A 44 0.37 9.26 -13.06
CA GLY A 44 0.15 10.30 -14.07
C GLY A 44 0.17 11.75 -13.56
N TYR A 45 0.40 11.97 -12.26
CA TYR A 45 0.40 13.29 -11.61
C TYR A 45 1.65 13.49 -10.73
N TYR A 46 2.80 13.00 -11.16
CA TYR A 46 4.03 13.07 -10.37
C TYR A 46 4.55 14.51 -10.16
N ASP A 47 4.14 15.46 -11.02
CA ASP A 47 4.35 16.91 -10.83
C ASP A 47 3.62 17.46 -9.59
N LYS A 48 2.63 16.72 -9.09
CA LYS A 48 1.85 17.05 -7.89
C LYS A 48 2.43 16.49 -6.60
N LEU A 49 3.57 15.79 -6.66
CA LEU A 49 4.31 15.45 -5.44
C LEU A 49 4.73 16.75 -4.71
N PRO A 50 4.74 16.76 -3.36
CA PRO A 50 5.12 17.93 -2.58
C PRO A 50 6.59 18.27 -2.81
N ASN A 51 6.88 19.55 -2.98
CA ASN A 51 8.23 20.08 -3.13
C ASN A 51 8.85 20.35 -1.75
N ILE A 52 9.06 19.27 -1.00
CA ILE A 52 9.69 19.27 0.33
C ILE A 52 10.87 18.29 0.34
N GLU A 53 11.77 18.46 1.31
CA GLU A 53 12.77 17.42 1.58
C GLU A 53 12.06 16.18 2.15
N ALA A 54 11.97 15.13 1.35
CA ALA A 54 11.30 13.88 1.71
C ALA A 54 12.13 12.66 1.30
N LYS A 55 12.10 11.63 2.14
CA LYS A 55 12.58 10.28 1.80
C LYS A 55 11.44 9.50 1.18
N HIS A 56 11.61 9.07 -0.05
CA HIS A 56 10.64 8.25 -0.76
C HIS A 56 10.92 6.78 -0.47
N THR A 57 9.91 6.10 0.08
CA THR A 57 10.03 4.70 0.53
C THR A 57 8.92 3.88 -0.10
N PHE A 58 9.24 2.66 -0.53
CA PHE A 58 8.32 1.77 -1.23
C PHE A 58 8.22 0.44 -0.49
N ILE A 59 6.99 0.02 -0.18
CA ILE A 59 6.71 -1.33 0.27
C ILE A 59 6.19 -2.17 -0.90
N ILE A 60 6.91 -3.24 -1.22
CA ILE A 60 6.52 -4.20 -2.26
C ILE A 60 6.04 -5.50 -1.64
N ARG A 61 5.28 -6.28 -2.42
CA ARG A 61 4.80 -7.59 -2.00
C ARG A 61 4.72 -8.50 -3.21
N ASN A 62 5.04 -9.78 -3.02
CA ASN A 62 4.98 -10.78 -4.07
C ASN A 62 3.59 -10.77 -4.78
N PRO A 63 3.54 -10.68 -6.13
CA PRO A 63 2.30 -10.58 -6.89
C PRO A 63 1.28 -11.68 -6.59
N HIS A 64 1.73 -12.92 -6.32
CA HIS A 64 0.80 -14.01 -5.99
C HIS A 64 0.10 -13.75 -4.66
N ARG A 65 0.82 -13.27 -3.64
CA ARG A 65 0.20 -12.90 -2.35
C ARG A 65 -0.77 -11.73 -2.50
N VAL A 66 -0.42 -10.76 -3.35
CA VAL A 66 -1.30 -9.63 -3.66
C VAL A 66 -2.60 -10.13 -4.30
N VAL A 67 -2.52 -11.00 -5.31
CA VAL A 67 -3.70 -11.60 -5.97
C VAL A 67 -4.61 -12.27 -4.96
N PHE A 68 -4.10 -13.18 -4.12
CA PHE A 68 -4.94 -13.87 -3.15
C PHE A 68 -5.54 -12.93 -2.10
N SER A 69 -4.78 -11.91 -1.66
CA SER A 69 -5.27 -10.91 -0.72
C SER A 69 -6.37 -10.04 -1.33
N ALA A 70 -6.16 -9.56 -2.55
CA ALA A 70 -7.11 -8.73 -3.29
C ALA A 70 -8.39 -9.51 -3.61
N ARG A 71 -8.27 -10.76 -4.09
CA ARG A 71 -9.43 -11.64 -4.34
C ARG A 71 -10.27 -11.80 -3.09
N ARG A 72 -9.65 -12.12 -1.95
CA ARG A 72 -10.38 -12.29 -0.69
C ARG A 72 -11.14 -11.03 -0.29
N LEU A 73 -10.50 -9.86 -0.40
CA LEU A 73 -11.15 -8.59 -0.10
C LEU A 73 -12.33 -8.34 -1.04
N LEU A 74 -12.12 -8.45 -2.36
CA LEU A 74 -13.18 -8.15 -3.32
C LEU A 74 -14.32 -9.16 -3.25
N MET A 75 -14.06 -10.45 -3.13
CA MET A 75 -15.11 -11.45 -2.95
C MET A 75 -15.96 -11.17 -1.70
N HIS A 76 -15.36 -10.69 -0.61
CA HIS A 76 -16.10 -10.23 0.58
C HIS A 76 -16.99 -9.03 0.26
N LEU A 77 -16.41 -7.97 -0.32
CA LEU A 77 -17.13 -6.72 -0.61
C LEU A 77 -18.27 -6.86 -1.63
N TYR A 78 -18.15 -7.82 -2.55
CA TYR A 78 -19.18 -8.11 -3.56
C TYR A 78 -20.10 -9.27 -3.18
N GLU A 79 -19.96 -9.80 -1.97
CA GLU A 79 -20.68 -10.97 -1.49
C GLU A 79 -20.67 -12.13 -2.50
N HIS A 80 -19.52 -12.36 -3.15
CA HIS A 80 -19.37 -13.30 -4.26
C HIS A 80 -19.99 -14.65 -3.92
N LYS A 81 -20.79 -15.18 -4.84
CA LYS A 81 -21.46 -16.49 -4.72
C LYS A 81 -20.87 -17.44 -5.76
N GLY A 82 -20.61 -18.68 -5.35
CA GLY A 82 -20.09 -19.73 -6.23
C GLY A 82 -18.63 -20.07 -5.94
N ASP A 83 -17.96 -20.63 -6.94
CA ASP A 83 -16.55 -21.02 -6.82
C ASP A 83 -15.68 -19.77 -6.66
N PRO A 84 -14.84 -19.67 -5.60
CA PRO A 84 -13.86 -18.60 -5.49
C PRO A 84 -12.95 -18.49 -6.71
N ASP A 85 -12.55 -19.61 -7.32
CA ASP A 85 -11.62 -19.64 -8.46
C ASP A 85 -12.23 -19.11 -9.76
N ASP A 86 -13.54 -18.92 -9.79
CA ASP A 86 -14.23 -18.24 -10.88
C ASP A 86 -14.10 -16.70 -10.85
N PHE A 87 -13.71 -16.12 -9.72
CA PHE A 87 -13.62 -14.67 -9.53
C PHE A 87 -12.43 -14.06 -10.30
N ASN A 88 -12.70 -13.12 -11.20
CA ASN A 88 -11.69 -12.49 -12.04
C ASN A 88 -11.35 -11.07 -11.56
N LEU A 89 -10.16 -10.89 -10.99
CA LEU A 89 -9.66 -9.57 -10.54
C LEU A 89 -9.63 -8.51 -11.66
N SER A 90 -9.34 -8.94 -12.88
CA SER A 90 -9.12 -8.08 -14.04
C SER A 90 -10.43 -7.64 -14.69
N GLY A 91 -11.51 -8.42 -14.58
CA GLY A 91 -12.78 -8.14 -15.25
C GLY A 91 -13.89 -7.64 -14.33
N ASP A 92 -13.94 -8.13 -13.09
CA ASP A 92 -15.14 -8.01 -12.26
C ASP A 92 -15.14 -6.77 -11.36
N HIS A 93 -14.12 -5.91 -11.44
CA HIS A 93 -13.96 -4.77 -10.52
C HIS A 93 -13.64 -3.44 -11.20
N PRO A 94 -14.48 -2.39 -11.06
CA PRO A 94 -14.24 -1.11 -11.74
C PRO A 94 -12.96 -0.38 -11.30
N PHE A 95 -12.44 -0.63 -10.09
CA PHE A 95 -11.18 -0.02 -9.63
C PHE A 95 -9.93 -0.90 -9.82
N MET A 96 -10.09 -2.18 -10.18
CA MET A 96 -8.96 -3.11 -10.42
C MET A 96 -8.97 -3.65 -11.86
N ALA A 97 -9.95 -3.24 -12.65
CA ALA A 97 -10.00 -3.47 -14.08
C ALA A 97 -8.76 -2.85 -14.71
N TRP A 98 -7.84 -3.73 -15.11
CA TRP A 98 -6.57 -3.41 -15.75
C TRP A 98 -6.73 -2.48 -16.96
N GLU A 99 -7.84 -2.56 -17.70
CA GLU A 99 -8.14 -1.66 -18.82
C GLU A 99 -8.27 -0.18 -18.40
N LYS A 100 -8.51 0.07 -17.10
CA LYS A 100 -8.72 1.41 -16.51
C LYS A 100 -7.58 1.86 -15.61
N LEU A 101 -6.64 0.98 -15.29
CA LEU A 101 -5.46 1.29 -14.49
C LEU A 101 -4.24 1.36 -15.40
N SER A 102 -3.30 2.25 -15.08
CA SER A 102 -1.98 2.14 -15.70
C SER A 102 -1.33 0.81 -15.34
N PRO A 103 -0.54 0.23 -16.26
CA PRO A 103 0.47 -0.77 -15.91
C PRO A 103 1.27 -0.35 -14.68
N ASP A 104 1.33 -1.22 -13.69
CA ASP A 104 2.09 -1.13 -12.42
C ASP A 104 2.40 0.31 -11.91
N PRO A 105 1.43 1.01 -11.29
CA PRO A 105 1.62 2.38 -10.83
C PRO A 105 2.69 2.51 -9.74
N LEU A 106 2.95 1.43 -8.97
CA LEU A 106 3.99 1.42 -7.94
C LEU A 106 5.38 1.47 -8.58
N PHE A 107 5.62 0.61 -9.58
CA PHE A 107 6.88 0.59 -10.31
C PHE A 107 7.11 1.88 -11.10
N LYS A 108 6.07 2.45 -11.72
CA LYS A 108 6.19 3.73 -12.41
C LYS A 108 6.57 4.87 -11.45
N LEU A 109 5.94 4.95 -10.28
CA LEU A 109 6.29 5.95 -9.28
C LEU A 109 7.72 5.75 -8.77
N TRP A 110 8.14 4.50 -8.53
CA TRP A 110 9.51 4.18 -8.14
C TRP A 110 10.54 4.61 -9.19
N ASN A 111 10.31 4.30 -10.47
CA ASN A 111 11.18 4.73 -11.56
C ASN A 111 11.24 6.26 -11.66
N TYR A 112 10.10 6.95 -11.57
CA TYR A 112 10.08 8.41 -11.59
C TYR A 112 10.90 9.02 -10.46
N VAL A 113 10.72 8.53 -9.23
CA VAL A 113 11.51 8.97 -8.07
C VAL A 113 13.00 8.71 -8.30
N ARG A 114 13.36 7.50 -8.76
CA ARG A 114 14.74 7.10 -9.06
C ARG A 114 15.41 8.03 -10.08
N GLU A 115 14.67 8.42 -11.11
CA GLU A 115 15.23 9.19 -12.23
C GLU A 115 15.24 10.70 -11.98
N ASN A 116 14.39 11.22 -11.08
CA ASN A 116 14.15 12.66 -10.96
C ASN A 116 14.31 13.22 -9.54
N ILE A 117 14.26 12.42 -8.49
CA ILE A 117 14.19 12.89 -7.09
C ILE A 117 15.32 12.30 -6.24
N ASP A 118 15.36 10.97 -6.13
CA ASP A 118 16.32 10.25 -5.30
C ASP A 118 16.77 9.02 -6.08
N PRO A 119 18.04 8.92 -6.52
CA PRO A 119 18.53 7.80 -7.32
C PRO A 119 18.52 6.46 -6.58
N ASN A 120 18.36 6.44 -5.26
CA ASN A 120 18.35 5.22 -4.45
C ASN A 120 17.16 5.23 -3.47
N PRO A 121 15.91 5.23 -3.97
CA PRO A 121 14.75 5.23 -3.10
C PRO A 121 14.68 3.92 -2.32
N ILE A 122 14.25 4.01 -1.07
CA ILE A 122 14.26 2.88 -0.13
C ILE A 122 13.16 1.90 -0.50
N VAL A 123 13.48 0.61 -0.62
CA VAL A 123 12.51 -0.45 -0.89
C VAL A 123 12.51 -1.46 0.26
N ILE A 124 11.34 -1.82 0.76
CA ILE A 124 11.13 -2.90 1.73
C ILE A 124 10.19 -3.95 1.13
N ASP A 125 10.50 -5.23 1.30
CA ASP A 125 9.59 -6.31 0.93
C ASP A 125 8.72 -6.71 2.13
N ALA A 126 7.43 -6.92 1.89
CA ALA A 126 6.48 -7.24 2.93
C ALA A 126 6.74 -8.60 3.57
N ASP A 127 7.24 -9.60 2.83
CA ASP A 127 7.56 -10.91 3.40
C ASP A 127 8.80 -10.82 4.29
N ASP A 128 9.82 -10.05 3.90
CA ASP A 128 10.98 -9.74 4.75
C ASP A 128 10.54 -9.03 6.05
N LEU A 129 9.66 -8.02 5.94
CA LEU A 129 9.11 -7.31 7.10
C LEU A 129 8.31 -8.23 8.02
N GLN A 130 7.60 -9.21 7.48
CA GLN A 130 6.81 -10.16 8.28
C GLN A 130 7.67 -11.24 8.94
N ASN A 131 8.70 -11.73 8.26
CA ASN A 131 9.58 -12.78 8.78
C ASN A 131 10.66 -12.23 9.73
N TYR A 132 11.13 -11.01 9.49
CA TYR A 132 12.23 -10.34 10.20
C TYR A 132 11.84 -8.90 10.61
N PRO A 133 10.79 -8.71 11.44
CA PRO A 133 10.21 -7.39 11.69
C PRO A 133 11.16 -6.44 12.42
N GLU A 134 11.93 -6.93 13.39
CA GLU A 134 12.87 -6.09 14.14
C GLU A 134 14.07 -5.69 13.27
N GLU A 135 14.67 -6.64 12.54
CA GLU A 135 15.80 -6.35 11.65
C GLU A 135 15.40 -5.42 10.52
N THR A 136 14.28 -5.70 9.85
CA THR A 136 13.80 -4.90 8.72
C THR A 136 13.47 -3.47 9.17
N LEU A 137 12.77 -3.30 10.30
CA LEU A 137 12.47 -1.95 10.81
C LEU A 137 13.71 -1.20 11.28
N ARG A 138 14.72 -1.89 11.84
CA ARG A 138 15.98 -1.25 12.24
C ARG A 138 16.73 -0.69 11.03
N LYS A 139 16.86 -1.49 9.95
CA LYS A 139 17.49 -1.05 8.69
C LYS A 139 16.68 0.06 8.01
N TYR A 140 15.35 -0.06 8.02
CA TYR A 140 14.48 0.99 7.51
C TYR A 140 14.68 2.31 8.28
N CYS A 141 14.67 2.26 9.61
CA CYS A 141 14.87 3.43 10.45
C CYS A 141 16.23 4.11 10.19
N GLU A 142 17.29 3.32 10.08
CA GLU A 142 18.64 3.80 9.71
C GLU A 142 18.63 4.47 8.33
N ALA A 143 18.03 3.84 7.32
CA ALA A 143 17.99 4.35 5.95
C ALA A 143 17.22 5.68 5.82
N VAL A 144 16.13 5.85 6.58
CA VAL A 144 15.35 7.10 6.59
C VAL A 144 15.88 8.15 7.58
N GLY A 145 16.88 7.81 8.40
CA GLY A 145 17.48 8.73 9.38
C GLY A 145 16.69 8.93 10.68
N ILE A 146 15.86 7.96 11.09
CA ILE A 146 15.13 8.00 12.36
C ILE A 146 15.70 7.00 13.38
N PRO A 147 15.71 7.32 14.69
CA PRO A 147 16.14 6.36 15.70
C PRO A 147 15.13 5.21 15.85
N PHE A 148 15.59 3.96 15.66
CA PHE A 148 14.77 2.79 15.96
C PHE A 148 14.41 2.72 17.45
N LYS A 149 13.16 2.38 17.75
CA LYS A 149 12.68 2.10 19.10
C LYS A 149 11.99 0.75 19.10
N LYS A 150 12.27 -0.10 20.09
CA LYS A 150 11.65 -1.44 20.20
C LYS A 150 10.12 -1.41 20.21
N LYS A 151 9.51 -0.31 20.69
CA LYS A 151 8.06 -0.09 20.61
C LYS A 151 7.49 0.06 19.18
N TYR A 152 8.32 0.10 18.14
CA TYR A 152 7.85 0.15 16.76
C TYR A 152 7.40 -1.23 16.24
N THR A 153 7.81 -2.32 16.91
CA THR A 153 7.37 -3.68 16.55
C THR A 153 6.12 -4.13 17.32
N THR A 154 5.65 -3.33 18.28
CA THR A 154 4.49 -3.67 19.13
C THR A 154 3.59 -2.47 19.38
N TRP A 155 2.28 -2.68 19.38
CA TRP A 155 1.29 -1.63 19.58
C TRP A 155 0.04 -2.16 20.30
N PRO A 156 -0.77 -1.28 20.94
CA PRO A 156 -2.03 -1.70 21.51
C PRO A 156 -3.03 -2.10 20.42
N LYS A 157 -3.82 -3.16 20.68
CA LYS A 157 -4.95 -3.54 19.84
C LYS A 157 -6.06 -2.51 20.01
N SER A 158 -6.19 -1.60 19.06
CA SER A 158 -7.15 -0.51 19.15
C SER A 158 -7.38 0.14 17.79
N ASP A 159 -8.60 0.61 17.56
CA ASP A 159 -8.95 1.50 16.45
C ASP A 159 -8.73 2.98 16.79
N GLU A 160 -8.24 3.30 17.99
CA GLU A 160 -7.93 4.67 18.41
C GLU A 160 -6.94 5.37 17.47
N SER A 161 -6.11 4.63 16.75
CA SER A 161 -5.19 5.18 15.75
C SER A 161 -5.93 5.94 14.63
N LEU A 162 -7.19 5.61 14.35
CA LEU A 162 -8.02 6.30 13.37
C LEU A 162 -8.17 7.80 13.66
N LYS A 163 -8.11 8.23 14.92
CA LYS A 163 -8.21 9.67 15.27
C LYS A 163 -7.03 10.50 14.76
N TYR A 164 -5.95 9.84 14.36
CA TYR A 164 -4.75 10.46 13.78
C TYR A 164 -4.69 10.32 12.25
N PHE A 165 -5.65 9.63 11.63
CA PHE A 165 -5.67 9.45 10.19
C PHE A 165 -6.29 10.68 9.53
N HIS A 166 -5.55 11.28 8.60
CA HIS A 166 -6.05 12.36 7.76
C HIS A 166 -6.40 11.78 6.39
N GLY A 167 -7.69 11.65 6.09
CA GLY A 167 -8.17 11.06 4.83
C GLY A 167 -9.68 11.26 4.63
N ALA A 168 -10.23 10.68 3.57
CA ALA A 168 -11.67 10.72 3.31
C ALA A 168 -12.43 9.98 4.43
N LEU A 169 -13.27 10.70 5.16
CA LEU A 169 -14.01 10.16 6.31
C LEU A 169 -14.90 8.99 5.88
N GLU A 170 -15.52 9.11 4.72
CA GLU A 170 -16.36 8.09 4.11
C GLU A 170 -15.58 6.77 3.90
N GLN A 171 -14.33 6.86 3.41
CA GLN A 171 -13.47 5.69 3.18
C GLN A 171 -13.03 5.04 4.50
N MET A 172 -12.77 5.85 5.53
CA MET A 172 -12.40 5.34 6.85
C MET A 172 -13.59 4.65 7.54
N VAL A 173 -14.76 5.27 7.51
CA VAL A 173 -16.00 4.71 8.08
C VAL A 173 -16.41 3.44 7.35
N TRP A 174 -16.40 3.45 6.01
CA TRP A 174 -16.71 2.28 5.21
C TRP A 174 -15.74 1.12 5.48
N GLY A 175 -14.43 1.38 5.42
CA GLY A 175 -13.44 0.32 5.65
C GLY A 175 -13.51 -0.28 7.06
N LYS A 176 -13.93 0.51 8.05
CA LYS A 176 -14.22 0.01 9.41
C LYS A 176 -15.46 -0.89 9.42
N ASN A 177 -16.57 -0.45 8.82
CA ASN A 177 -17.83 -1.20 8.81
C ASN A 177 -17.72 -2.53 8.03
N GLU A 178 -16.88 -2.56 6.99
CA GLU A 178 -16.63 -3.76 6.17
C GLU A 178 -15.55 -4.68 6.76
N GLY A 179 -14.95 -4.34 7.91
CA GLY A 179 -13.89 -5.12 8.56
C GLY A 179 -12.54 -5.11 7.81
N VAL A 180 -12.35 -4.19 6.85
CA VAL A 180 -11.12 -4.09 6.04
C VAL A 180 -9.88 -3.82 6.91
N TYR A 181 -10.07 -3.11 8.01
CA TYR A 181 -9.00 -2.73 8.93
C TYR A 181 -8.86 -3.66 10.15
N ASP A 182 -9.70 -4.69 10.28
CA ASP A 182 -9.73 -5.55 11.47
C ASP A 182 -8.38 -6.19 11.75
N ALA A 183 -7.71 -6.69 10.72
CA ALA A 183 -6.37 -7.27 10.86
C ALA A 183 -5.36 -6.25 11.43
N ALA A 184 -5.47 -4.98 11.07
CA ALA A 184 -4.61 -3.92 11.61
C ALA A 184 -4.98 -3.61 13.06
N PHE A 185 -6.25 -3.35 13.37
CA PHE A 185 -6.69 -2.93 14.71
C PHE A 185 -6.64 -4.04 15.76
N LEU A 186 -6.81 -5.30 15.36
CA LEU A 186 -6.76 -6.46 16.26
C LEU A 186 -5.36 -7.03 16.43
N SER A 187 -4.39 -6.58 15.63
CA SER A 187 -2.98 -6.94 15.79
C SER A 187 -2.32 -6.09 16.88
N SER A 188 -1.30 -6.65 17.52
CA SER A 188 -0.43 -5.94 18.47
C SER A 188 1.04 -5.96 18.05
N CYS A 189 1.33 -6.51 16.88
CA CYS A 189 2.65 -6.65 16.28
C CYS A 189 2.51 -7.03 14.80
N ILE A 190 3.63 -7.01 14.08
CA ILE A 190 3.71 -7.56 12.74
C ILE A 190 3.59 -9.08 12.85
N LEU A 191 2.55 -9.64 12.23
CA LEU A 191 2.28 -11.06 12.27
C LEU A 191 3.17 -11.79 11.24
N PRO A 192 3.83 -12.89 11.64
CA PRO A 192 4.66 -13.67 10.73
C PRO A 192 3.80 -14.32 9.64
N LEU A 193 4.44 -14.66 8.52
CA LEU A 193 3.79 -15.45 7.48
C LEU A 193 3.52 -16.85 8.02
N THR A 194 2.24 -17.24 8.03
CA THR A 194 1.83 -18.59 8.43
C THR A 194 1.65 -19.53 7.25
N LYS A 195 1.58 -18.98 6.03
CA LYS A 195 1.36 -19.75 4.80
C LYS A 195 2.56 -19.59 3.86
N PRO A 196 3.01 -20.68 3.21
CA PRO A 196 4.04 -20.60 2.20
C PRO A 196 3.62 -19.67 1.06
N LEU A 197 4.60 -19.22 0.28
CA LEU A 197 4.31 -18.49 -0.94
C LEU A 197 3.53 -19.40 -1.89
N PRO A 198 2.40 -18.95 -2.47
CA PRO A 198 1.70 -19.74 -3.47
C PRO A 198 2.50 -19.83 -4.77
N ASP A 199 2.71 -21.05 -5.28
CA ASP A 199 3.46 -21.27 -6.54
C ASP A 199 2.67 -20.83 -7.77
N LYS A 200 1.34 -20.83 -7.70
CA LYS A 200 0.42 -20.46 -8.77
C LYS A 200 -0.75 -19.62 -8.26
N VAL A 201 -1.34 -18.84 -9.15
CA VAL A 201 -2.65 -18.18 -8.92
C VAL A 201 -3.71 -18.88 -9.77
N PRO A 202 -5.02 -18.64 -9.53
CA PRO A 202 -6.05 -19.14 -10.44
C PRO A 202 -5.85 -18.56 -11.84
N GLU A 203 -6.20 -19.35 -12.86
CA GLU A 203 -5.99 -19.02 -14.28
C GLU A 203 -6.54 -17.63 -14.64
N LYS A 204 -7.76 -17.31 -14.16
CA LYS A 204 -8.41 -16.01 -14.39
C LYS A 204 -7.67 -14.81 -13.77
N CYS A 205 -6.69 -15.04 -12.90
CA CYS A 205 -5.89 -14.02 -12.23
C CYS A 205 -4.41 -14.00 -12.66
N GLU A 206 -3.98 -14.90 -13.56
CA GLU A 206 -2.59 -14.94 -14.03
C GLU A 206 -2.19 -13.65 -14.74
N GLY A 207 -3.08 -13.05 -15.54
CA GLY A 207 -2.83 -11.76 -16.18
C GLY A 207 -2.54 -10.64 -15.17
N TYR A 208 -3.32 -10.58 -14.09
CA TYR A 208 -3.08 -9.63 -13.00
C TYR A 208 -1.72 -9.88 -12.33
N ALA A 209 -1.37 -11.13 -12.02
CA ALA A 209 -0.08 -11.44 -11.40
C ALA A 209 1.11 -11.11 -12.32
N ALA A 210 0.96 -11.37 -13.62
CA ALA A 210 2.00 -11.12 -14.62
C ALA A 210 2.30 -9.63 -14.79
N GLU A 211 1.27 -8.77 -14.74
CA GLU A 211 1.38 -7.32 -14.90
C GLU A 211 2.40 -6.70 -13.91
N PHE A 212 2.32 -7.06 -12.63
CA PHE A 212 3.18 -6.51 -11.58
C PHE A 212 4.49 -7.29 -11.41
N ARG A 213 4.70 -8.37 -12.17
CA ARG A 213 5.82 -9.31 -11.92
C ARG A 213 7.16 -8.67 -12.19
N GLU A 214 7.29 -7.94 -13.30
CA GLU A 214 8.57 -7.36 -13.70
C GLU A 214 8.98 -6.21 -12.78
N GLY A 215 8.05 -5.29 -12.49
CA GLY A 215 8.28 -4.20 -11.56
C GLY A 215 8.65 -4.70 -10.16
N TYR A 216 7.92 -5.71 -9.66
CA TYR A 216 8.27 -6.39 -8.41
C TYR A 216 9.69 -6.94 -8.42
N LYS A 217 10.07 -7.71 -9.45
CA LYS A 217 11.39 -8.34 -9.53
C LYS A 217 12.51 -7.30 -9.48
N ILE A 218 12.39 -6.22 -10.24
CA ILE A 218 13.39 -5.15 -10.27
C ILE A 218 13.52 -4.48 -8.91
N MET A 219 12.40 -4.08 -8.30
CA MET A 219 12.41 -3.42 -6.99
C MET A 219 12.91 -4.38 -5.88
N TYR A 220 12.57 -5.66 -5.97
CA TYR A 220 12.96 -6.69 -5.01
C TYR A 220 14.48 -6.86 -4.94
N GLU A 221 15.20 -6.74 -6.06
CA GLU A 221 16.67 -6.79 -6.04
C GLU A 221 17.29 -5.59 -5.31
N THR A 222 16.63 -4.44 -5.31
CA THR A 222 17.11 -3.20 -4.66
C THR A 222 16.70 -3.05 -3.19
N ARG A 223 15.90 -3.98 -2.67
CA ARG A 223 15.32 -3.87 -1.33
C ARG A 223 16.36 -3.93 -0.21
N LEU A 224 15.99 -3.37 0.94
CA LEU A 224 16.66 -3.63 2.20
C LEU A 224 16.53 -5.12 2.55
N LYS A 225 17.66 -5.83 2.55
CA LYS A 225 17.71 -7.25 2.92
C LYS A 225 17.88 -7.34 4.44
N PRO A 226 17.04 -8.06 5.20
CA PRO A 226 17.34 -8.38 6.58
C PRO A 226 18.66 -9.17 6.68
N THR A 227 19.35 -9.07 7.81
CA THR A 227 20.55 -9.90 8.03
C THR A 227 20.05 -11.27 8.51
N GLU A 228 20.44 -12.36 7.83
CA GLU A 228 20.14 -13.74 8.26
C GLU A 228 20.67 -14.03 9.67
#